data_AF-A0A7L3CB69-F1
#
_entry.id   AF-A0A7L3CB69-F1
#
_cell.length_a   1.000
_cell.length_b   1.000
_cell.length_c   1.000
_cell.angle_alpha   90.00
_cell.angle_beta   90.00
_cell.angle_gamma   90.00
#
_symmetry.space_group_name_H-M   'P 1'
#
loop_
_entity.id
_entity.type
_entity.pdbx_description
1 polymer ?
#
loop_
_entity_poly.entity_id
_entity_poly.type
_entity_poly.pdbx_seq_one_letter_code
_entity_poly.pdbx_strand_id
1 'polypeptide(L)'
;MRLCAWYLYGEKHRGYALNPVANFHLQNGSVMWRINWMADTSPRGIAASCGMMVNYRYFLEETASNSAAYLGNKQIKASEQVLSLVSQFQQNSKL
;
A
#
# COMPACT_ATOMS: atom_id res chain seq x y z
N MET A 1 -1.39 -12.52 3.24
CA MET A 1 -0.91 -11.24 2.67
C MET A 1 -1.88 -10.57 1.69
N ARG A 2 -2.62 -11.33 0.87
CA ARG A 2 -3.64 -10.83 -0.07
C ARG A 2 -4.59 -9.76 0.50
N LEU A 3 -5.16 -10.00 1.68
CA LEU A 3 -6.02 -9.03 2.38
C LEU A 3 -5.31 -7.71 2.71
N CYS A 4 -4.04 -7.76 3.14
CA CYS A 4 -3.25 -6.57 3.44
C CYS A 4 -2.99 -5.74 2.17
N ALA A 5 -2.67 -6.41 1.06
CA ALA A 5 -2.51 -5.73 -0.23
C ALA A 5 -3.79 -5.00 -0.64
N TRP A 6 -4.95 -5.64 -0.50
CA TRP A 6 -6.23 -5.00 -0.77
C TRP A 6 -6.54 -3.84 0.19
N TYR A 7 -6.31 -4.02 1.50
CA TYR A 7 -6.50 -2.95 2.49
C TYR A 7 -5.65 -1.70 2.20
N LEU A 8 -4.44 -1.87 1.67
CA LEU A 8 -3.56 -0.74 1.35
C LEU A 8 -3.86 -0.14 -0.02
N TYR A 9 -4.07 -0.99 -1.04
CA TYR A 9 -4.17 -0.58 -2.44
C TYR A 9 -5.61 -0.43 -2.94
N GLY A 10 -6.54 -1.28 -2.51
CA GLY A 10 -7.94 -1.32 -2.96
C GLY A 10 -8.86 -0.46 -2.09
N GLU A 11 -8.80 -0.62 -0.77
CA GLU A 11 -9.66 0.13 0.16
C GLU A 11 -9.38 1.63 0.12
N LYS A 12 -10.45 2.44 0.18
CA LYS A 12 -10.37 3.90 0.04
C LYS A 12 -11.21 4.64 1.08
N HIS A 13 -10.76 5.82 1.46
CA HIS A 13 -11.55 6.82 2.16
C HIS A 13 -11.57 8.11 1.34
N ARG A 14 -12.76 8.52 0.87
CA ARG A 14 -12.96 9.66 -0.05
C ARG A 14 -12.10 9.58 -1.33
N GLY A 15 -11.77 8.35 -1.75
CA GLY A 15 -10.94 8.08 -2.91
C GLY A 15 -9.42 8.07 -2.66
N TYR A 16 -8.95 8.37 -1.44
CA TYR A 16 -7.56 8.21 -1.03
C TYR A 16 -7.35 6.89 -0.30
N ALA A 17 -6.10 6.43 -0.16
CA ALA A 17 -5.79 5.22 0.60
C ALA A 17 -6.40 5.28 2.01
N LEU A 18 -7.10 4.22 2.42
CA LEU A 18 -7.77 4.16 3.73
C LEU A 18 -6.77 4.24 4.89
N ASN A 19 -5.62 3.56 4.77
CA ASN A 19 -4.60 3.56 5.80
C ASN A 19 -3.87 4.92 5.87
N PRO A 20 -3.78 5.57 7.05
CA PRO A 20 -3.20 6.91 7.17
C PRO A 20 -1.69 6.95 6.87
N VAL A 21 -0.95 5.89 7.20
CA VAL A 21 0.50 5.81 6.92
C VAL A 21 0.74 5.62 5.42
N ALA A 22 -0.06 4.77 4.76
CA ALA A 22 -0.05 4.65 3.31
C ALA A 22 -0.35 6.00 2.64
N ASN A 23 -1.41 6.66 3.09
CA ASN A 23 -1.79 7.98 2.56
C ASN A 23 -0.65 8.98 2.68
N PHE A 24 0.01 9.07 3.85
CA PHE A 24 1.17 9.96 4.06
C PHE A 24 2.31 9.70 3.05
N HIS A 25 2.74 8.45 2.91
CA HIS A 25 3.84 8.13 2.01
C HIS A 25 3.47 8.32 0.53
N LEU A 26 2.24 8.03 0.14
CA LEU A 26 1.75 8.20 -1.22
C LEU A 26 1.59 9.68 -1.59
N GLN A 27 1.13 10.54 -0.67
CA GLN A 27 1.15 12.00 -0.88
C GLN A 27 2.55 12.53 -1.15
N ASN A 28 3.56 11.93 -0.53
CA ASN A 28 4.97 12.29 -0.74
C ASN A 28 5.59 11.63 -1.99
N GLY A 29 4.81 10.92 -2.81
CA GLY A 29 5.28 10.36 -4.08
C GLY A 29 6.04 9.04 -3.99
N SER A 30 5.88 8.31 -2.89
CA SER A 30 6.44 6.96 -2.78
C SER A 30 5.71 5.95 -3.68
N VAL A 31 6.40 4.85 -3.99
CA VAL A 31 5.83 3.63 -4.55
C VAL A 31 5.51 2.66 -3.42
N MET A 32 4.32 2.08 -3.41
CA MET A 32 3.98 0.96 -2.54
C MET A 32 4.77 -0.27 -2.99
N TRP A 33 5.92 -0.49 -2.37
CA TRP A 33 7.00 -1.28 -2.96
C TRP A 33 6.97 -2.74 -2.56
N ARG A 34 6.77 -3.05 -1.28
CA ARG A 34 6.78 -4.45 -0.82
C ARG A 34 5.99 -4.63 0.46
N ILE A 35 5.18 -5.69 0.53
CA ILE A 35 4.57 -6.17 1.77
C ILE A 35 5.44 -7.29 2.33
N ASN A 36 5.81 -7.17 3.61
CA ASN A 36 6.71 -8.08 4.30
C ASN A 36 5.93 -8.88 5.35
N TRP A 37 5.97 -10.21 5.24
CA TRP A 37 5.40 -11.13 6.23
C TRP A 37 6.32 -11.25 7.45
N MET A 38 5.74 -11.28 8.66
CA MET A 38 6.48 -11.42 9.93
C MET A 38 7.65 -10.43 10.07
N ALA A 39 7.44 -9.19 9.62
CA ALA A 39 8.43 -8.13 9.67
C ALA A 39 8.52 -7.46 11.04
N ASP A 40 7.42 -7.43 11.80
CA ASP A 40 7.41 -7.00 13.21
C ASP A 40 6.70 -8.06 14.05
N THR A 41 7.48 -8.96 14.64
CA THR A 41 6.99 -10.06 15.49
C THR A 41 6.84 -9.67 16.96
N SER A 42 7.02 -8.39 17.30
CA SER A 42 6.73 -7.91 18.65
C SER A 42 5.24 -8.07 18.98
N PRO A 43 4.86 -8.15 20.26
CA PRO A 43 3.45 -8.22 20.65
C PRO A 43 2.61 -7.08 20.05
N ARG A 44 3.20 -5.88 19.91
CA ARG A 44 2.56 -4.73 19.27
C ARG A 44 2.37 -4.94 17.76
N GLY A 45 3.38 -5.41 17.04
CA GLY A 45 3.30 -5.67 15.61
C GLY A 45 2.27 -6.74 15.24
N ILE A 46 2.23 -7.83 16.02
CA ILE A 46 1.22 -8.88 15.87
C ILE A 46 -0.19 -8.33 16.11
N ALA A 47 -0.40 -7.56 17.18
CA ALA A 47 -1.71 -6.99 17.50
C ALA A 47 -2.17 -5.92 16.49
N ALA A 48 -1.27 -5.10 15.97
CA ALA A 48 -1.61 -3.97 15.10
C ALA A 48 -1.83 -4.37 13.63
N SER A 49 -1.02 -5.29 13.10
CA SER A 49 -1.01 -5.61 11.66
C SER A 49 -0.73 -7.07 11.36
N CYS A 50 -0.95 -7.98 12.33
CA CYS A 50 -0.59 -9.39 12.22
C CYS A 50 0.88 -9.61 11.84
N GLY A 51 1.76 -8.72 12.33
CA GLY A 51 3.20 -8.73 12.07
C GLY A 51 3.62 -8.34 10.66
N MET A 52 2.71 -7.81 9.84
CA MET A 52 3.03 -7.32 8.51
C MET A 52 3.55 -5.89 8.55
N MET A 53 4.58 -5.60 7.75
CA MET A 53 5.05 -4.24 7.48
C MET A 53 5.11 -4.00 5.97
N VAL A 54 5.21 -2.73 5.59
CA VAL A 54 5.23 -2.30 4.19
C VAL A 54 6.44 -1.41 3.95
N ASN A 55 7.11 -1.61 2.83
CA ASN A 55 8.11 -0.67 2.33
C ASN A 55 7.45 0.30 1.35
N TYR A 56 7.53 1.59 1.66
CA TYR A 56 7.24 2.69 0.72
C TYR A 56 8.57 3.19 0.18
N ARG A 57 8.84 2.93 -1.10
CA ARG A 57 10.12 3.26 -1.73
C ARG A 57 10.03 4.60 -2.44
N TYR A 58 10.98 5.47 -2.17
CA TYR A 58 11.12 6.75 -2.86
C TYR A 58 12.14 6.59 -3.98
N PHE A 59 11.68 6.77 -5.21
CA PHE A 59 12.52 6.96 -6.40
C PHE A 59 12.58 8.47 -6.62
N LEU A 60 13.74 9.08 -6.35
CA LEU A 60 13.86 10.54 -6.22
C LEU A 60 13.37 11.25 -7.49
N GLU A 61 13.73 10.70 -8.64
CA GLU A 61 13.37 11.11 -9.98
C GLU A 61 11.86 11.04 -10.29
N GLU A 62 11.10 10.19 -9.58
CA GLU A 62 9.66 9.98 -9.80
C GLU A 62 8.77 10.55 -8.69
N THR A 63 9.35 11.07 -7.60
CA THR A 63 8.56 11.52 -6.43
C THR A 63 7.50 12.56 -6.78
N ALA A 64 7.88 13.62 -7.52
CA ALA A 64 6.96 14.69 -7.89
C ALA A 64 5.81 14.19 -8.78
N SER A 65 6.11 13.35 -9.78
CA SER A 65 5.09 12.81 -10.69
C SER A 65 4.15 11.83 -9.99
N ASN A 66 4.69 10.96 -9.12
CA ASN A 66 3.89 10.04 -8.31
C ASN A 66 2.99 10.78 -7.32
N SER A 67 3.50 11.83 -6.67
CA SER A 67 2.71 12.68 -5.76
C SER A 67 1.55 13.35 -6.50
N ALA A 68 1.82 13.96 -7.65
CA ALA A 68 0.80 14.59 -8.48
C ALA A 68 -0.26 13.58 -8.95
N ALA A 69 0.16 12.38 -9.39
CA ALA A 69 -0.76 11.32 -9.80
C ALA A 69 -1.65 10.83 -8.63
N TYR A 70 -1.10 10.72 -7.43
CA TYR A 70 -1.87 10.32 -6.25
C TYR A 70 -2.86 11.40 -5.79
N LEU A 71 -2.43 12.67 -5.73
CA LEU A 71 -3.27 13.78 -5.29
C LEU A 71 -4.34 14.16 -6.31
N GLY A 72 -3.98 14.25 -7.59
CA GLY A 72 -4.89 14.67 -8.65
C GLY A 72 -5.80 13.54 -9.15
N ASN A 73 -5.20 12.37 -9.41
CA ASN A 73 -5.89 11.27 -10.09
C ASN A 73 -6.20 10.08 -9.16
N LYS A 74 -5.82 10.15 -7.87
CA LYS A 74 -6.02 9.07 -6.89
C LYS A 74 -5.30 7.77 -7.29
N GLN A 75 -4.26 7.88 -8.11
CA GLN A 75 -3.50 6.75 -8.64
C GLN A 75 -2.39 6.35 -7.66
N ILE A 76 -2.32 5.07 -7.33
CA ILE A 76 -1.28 4.50 -6.48
C ILE A 76 -0.26 3.78 -7.36
N LYS A 77 1.00 4.25 -7.36
CA LYS A 77 2.10 3.48 -7.95
C LYS A 77 2.48 2.36 -7.00
N ALA A 78 2.48 1.12 -7.49
CA ALA A 78 2.80 -0.07 -6.71
C ALA A 78 3.71 -1.02 -7.50
N SER A 79 4.48 -1.84 -6.79
CA SER A 79 5.32 -2.87 -7.42
C SER A 79 4.51 -4.07 -7.92
N GLU A 80 5.12 -4.90 -8.76
CA GLU A 80 4.53 -6.16 -9.23
C GLU A 80 4.16 -7.10 -8.08
N GLN A 81 4.93 -7.14 -6.99
CA GLN A 81 4.64 -7.98 -5.83
C GLN A 81 3.30 -7.58 -5.18
N VAL A 82 3.07 -6.27 -5.05
CA VAL A 82 1.82 -5.75 -4.49
C VAL A 82 0.67 -5.98 -5.46
N LEU A 83 0.84 -5.65 -6.74
CA LEU A 83 -0.20 -5.81 -7.76
C LEU A 83 -0.60 -7.27 -7.96
N SER A 84 0.34 -8.22 -7.86
CA SER A 84 0.05 -9.65 -7.89
C SER A 84 -0.85 -10.07 -6.73
N LEU A 85 -0.57 -9.60 -5.50
CA LEU A 85 -1.42 -9.88 -4.33
C LEU A 85 -2.80 -9.23 -4.45
N VAL A 86 -2.90 -8.03 -5.04
CA VAL A 86 -4.18 -7.36 -5.33
C VAL A 86 -4.99 -8.16 -6.35
N SER A 87 -4.37 -8.59 -7.44
CA SER A 87 -5.02 -9.42 -8.48
C SER A 87 -5.55 -10.72 -7.89
N GLN A 88 -4.76 -11.40 -7.07
CA GLN A 88 -5.23 -12.58 -6.32
C GLN A 88 -6.45 -12.25 -5.45
N PHE A 89 -6.50 -11.05 -4.84
CA PHE A 89 -7.66 -10.64 -4.04
C PHE A 89 -8.92 -10.57 -4.90
N GLN A 90 -8.85 -9.86 -6.01
CA GLN A 90 -9.98 -9.64 -6.91
C GLN A 90 -10.51 -10.93 -7.54
N GLN A 91 -9.63 -11.90 -7.81
CA GLN A 91 -10.06 -13.21 -8.32
C GLN A 91 -10.94 -13.99 -7.33
N ASN A 92 -10.74 -13.79 -6.03
CA ASN A 92 -11.30 -14.63 -4.98
C ASN A 92 -12.26 -13.87 -4.05
N SER A 93 -12.56 -12.61 -4.35
CA SER A 93 -13.36 -11.73 -3.49
C SER A 93 -14.18 -10.77 -4.35
N LYS A 94 -15.43 -10.54 -3.92
CA LYS A 94 -16.33 -9.53 -4.49
C LYS A 94 -16.49 -8.29 -3.60
N LEU A 95 -15.80 -8.28 -2.45
CA LEU A 95 -15.63 -7.10 -1.60
C LEU A 95 -14.89 -6.01 -2.37
#